data_AF-A0A9W8EAB6-F1
#
_entry.id   AF-A0A9W8EAB6-F1
#
_cell.length_a   1.000
_cell.length_b   1.000
_cell.length_c   1.000
_cell.angle_alpha   90.00
_cell.angle_beta   90.00
_cell.angle_gamma   90.00
#
_symmetry.space_group_name_H-M   'P 1'
#
loop_
_entity.id
_entity.type
_entity.pdbx_description
1 polymer ?
#
loop_
_entity_poly.entity_id
_entity_poly.type
_entity_poly.pdbx_seq_one_letter_code
_entity_poly.pdbx_strand_id
1 'polypeptide(L)'
;MTHPTSPLTPAPEVSRAALVRRYSPQVHYDVAQDAKHGLPLTLDLSTPAPQLSTEFLNKPGNPLAWYMFAECSTPATADQFYQVMTRWLVEPQLVIPPVSGAKLVSDVEYPLPETPAALRESPPLRRKVVRQLLPKRTTHDAIVTETIHIYRNEEQVRVHFTPELPDPARGLAQLPFYYPKLMSFAYIYRRGISPAVDETLAEDSDTLPSMQGTLGLEFALEPNAPFKLTSKEVYGWSEILKKMYKWSISTVLGYRKRAQHDVTVPKSQYFKRYATLKTRYGAMWVERWPEKTDARKFVFEDIAIATWLLCLWDGRSSENQSGFGIDQSARKVWELYGSGPQLQARTLYPVDAKFEHTEWFLGNHADELVPWIPIMAAKSHYDAKVVVIPCCPFVLCGQKLRHPTPGMTRFQTYVEYVKMVMRTCGYHVEEEHLRIPSTKNIALVGRRRTFDRDDTEAASRVLRDIDALVQQSGSFKPRISDREKTLLQLAKQEQRGLS
;
A
#
# COMPACT_ATOMS: atom_id res chain seq x y z
N MET A 1 -19.34 -37.17 38.50
CA MET A 1 -20.01 -35.96 38.00
C MET A 1 -18.99 -35.17 37.22
N THR A 2 -18.95 -35.39 35.90
CA THR A 2 -18.00 -34.78 34.97
C THR A 2 -18.64 -33.54 34.36
N HIS A 3 -18.13 -32.36 34.70
CA HIS A 3 -18.56 -31.11 34.05
C HIS A 3 -18.03 -31.05 32.61
N PRO A 4 -18.84 -30.59 31.63
CA PRO A 4 -18.43 -30.51 30.24
C PRO A 4 -17.66 -29.20 30.00
N THR A 5 -16.41 -29.30 29.57
CA THR A 5 -15.64 -28.20 28.99
C THR A 5 -16.17 -27.89 27.60
N SER A 6 -16.93 -26.80 27.44
CA SER A 6 -17.22 -26.24 26.12
C SER A 6 -15.97 -25.60 25.53
N PRO A 7 -15.68 -25.79 24.23
CA PRO A 7 -14.59 -25.09 23.57
C PRO A 7 -14.93 -23.60 23.45
N LEU A 8 -14.05 -22.74 23.96
CA LEU A 8 -14.10 -21.29 23.77
C LEU A 8 -14.09 -20.98 22.27
N THR A 9 -15.24 -20.59 21.74
CA THR A 9 -15.35 -19.96 20.43
C THR A 9 -14.51 -18.69 20.43
N PRO A 10 -13.61 -18.45 19.46
CA PRO A 10 -12.87 -17.19 19.40
C PRO A 10 -13.86 -16.03 19.22
N ALA A 11 -13.72 -15.00 20.04
CA ALA A 11 -14.51 -13.78 19.96
C ALA A 11 -14.43 -13.19 18.54
N PRO A 12 -15.53 -12.63 18.00
CA PRO A 12 -15.53 -12.09 16.65
C PRO A 12 -14.61 -10.86 16.57
N GLU A 13 -13.49 -10.97 15.86
CA GLU A 13 -12.65 -9.81 15.49
C GLU A 13 -13.54 -8.74 14.86
N VAL A 14 -13.73 -7.62 15.56
CA VAL A 14 -14.44 -6.45 15.02
C VAL A 14 -13.72 -6.02 13.75
N SER A 15 -14.37 -6.21 12.59
CA SER A 15 -13.70 -5.96 11.32
C SER A 15 -13.24 -4.50 11.23
N ARG A 16 -12.00 -4.29 10.76
CA ARG A 16 -11.42 -2.96 10.50
C ARG A 16 -12.36 -2.05 9.69
N ALA A 17 -13.17 -2.62 8.80
CA ALA A 17 -14.16 -1.90 8.03
C ALA A 17 -15.30 -1.34 8.91
N ALA A 18 -15.72 -2.07 9.94
CA ALA A 18 -16.72 -1.63 10.92
C ALA A 18 -16.17 -0.51 11.83
N LEU A 19 -14.91 -0.63 12.28
CA LEU A 19 -14.20 0.42 13.04
C LEU A 19 -14.01 1.70 12.21
N VAL A 20 -13.54 1.59 10.97
CA VAL A 20 -13.34 2.75 10.07
C VAL A 20 -14.66 3.41 9.66
N ARG A 21 -15.76 2.64 9.52
CA ARG A 21 -17.11 3.21 9.28
C ARG A 21 -17.66 3.96 10.48
N ARG A 22 -17.44 3.45 11.69
CA ARG A 22 -17.96 4.03 12.95
C ARG A 22 -17.14 5.24 13.41
N TYR A 23 -15.87 5.34 13.01
CA TYR A 23 -14.96 6.44 13.30
C TYR A 23 -14.62 7.29 12.06
N SER A 24 -15.65 7.80 11.38
CA SER A 24 -15.44 8.98 10.54
C SER A 24 -15.20 10.18 11.47
N PRO A 25 -14.08 10.91 11.37
CA PRO A 25 -13.84 12.05 12.25
C PRO A 25 -14.97 13.05 12.04
N GLN A 26 -15.72 13.35 13.09
CA GLN A 26 -16.47 14.59 13.15
C GLN A 26 -15.42 15.68 13.28
N VAL A 27 -15.04 16.27 12.15
CA VAL A 27 -14.07 17.36 12.10
C VAL A 27 -14.81 18.61 12.55
N HIS A 28 -14.45 19.12 13.71
CA HIS A 28 -14.93 20.40 14.18
C HIS A 28 -13.99 21.47 13.64
N TYR A 29 -14.54 22.40 12.87
CA TYR A 29 -13.86 23.62 12.47
C TYR A 29 -14.27 24.68 13.49
N ASP A 30 -13.31 25.29 14.18
CA ASP A 30 -13.55 26.29 15.24
C ASP A 30 -13.93 27.67 14.66
N VAL A 31 -14.60 27.67 13.51
CA VAL A 31 -14.91 28.86 12.72
C VAL A 31 -16.23 28.63 12.02
N ALA A 32 -17.29 29.29 12.53
CA ALA A 32 -18.64 29.46 12.01
C ALA A 32 -19.27 28.29 11.21
N GLN A 33 -20.40 27.81 11.72
CA GLN A 33 -21.33 26.88 11.07
C GLN A 33 -21.61 27.27 9.61
N ASP A 34 -20.94 26.62 8.64
CA ASP A 34 -21.48 26.23 7.32
C ASP A 34 -20.40 25.69 6.35
N ALA A 35 -19.51 24.80 6.83
CA ALA A 35 -18.66 24.02 5.92
C ALA A 35 -19.45 22.87 5.25
N LYS A 36 -20.53 23.19 4.52
CA LYS A 36 -21.03 22.30 3.47
C LYS A 36 -19.95 22.20 2.38
N HIS A 37 -19.77 21.00 1.86
CA HIS A 37 -18.74 20.65 0.86
C HIS A 37 -18.60 21.70 -0.26
N GLY A 38 -17.43 22.34 -0.36
CA GLY A 38 -16.99 23.03 -1.59
C GLY A 38 -16.82 24.55 -1.52
N LEU A 39 -17.12 25.22 -0.40
CA LEU A 39 -16.96 26.68 -0.29
C LEU A 39 -15.56 27.09 0.24
N PRO A 40 -15.00 28.22 -0.23
CA PRO A 40 -13.75 28.77 0.30
C PRO A 40 -13.93 29.23 1.76
N LEU A 41 -12.88 29.06 2.58
CA LEU A 41 -12.89 29.47 3.99
C LEU A 41 -12.17 30.81 4.14
N THR A 42 -12.86 31.80 4.72
CA THR A 42 -12.25 33.06 5.15
C THR A 42 -12.20 33.04 6.67
N LEU A 43 -11.00 33.23 7.24
CA LEU A 43 -10.85 33.40 8.68
C LEU A 43 -10.93 34.89 9.01
N ASP A 44 -11.89 35.26 9.85
CA ASP A 44 -11.94 36.60 10.43
C ASP A 44 -10.98 36.66 11.63
N LEU A 45 -9.75 37.13 11.36
CA LEU A 45 -8.69 37.27 12.36
C LEU A 45 -8.86 38.52 13.24
N SER A 46 -9.99 39.24 13.15
CA SER A 46 -10.31 40.35 14.06
C SER A 46 -10.78 39.89 15.44
N THR A 47 -11.21 38.64 15.56
CA THR A 47 -11.47 37.97 16.83
C THR A 47 -10.13 37.60 17.48
N PRO A 48 -9.91 37.83 18.79
CA PRO A 48 -8.69 37.39 19.45
C PRO A 48 -8.47 35.91 19.13
N ALA A 49 -7.22 35.50 18.86
CA ALA A 49 -6.91 34.08 18.76
C ALA A 49 -7.59 33.39 19.96
N PRO A 50 -8.42 32.34 19.75
CA PRO A 50 -9.02 31.61 20.86
C PRO A 50 -7.88 31.33 21.83
N GLN A 51 -8.12 31.41 23.15
CA GLN A 51 -7.12 31.15 24.18
C GLN A 51 -6.54 29.74 23.98
N LEU A 52 -5.60 29.63 23.04
CA LEU A 52 -4.81 28.45 22.79
C LEU A 52 -3.95 28.33 24.03
N SER A 53 -3.78 27.11 24.51
CA SER A 53 -3.02 26.73 25.70
C SER A 53 -1.50 27.03 25.58
N THR A 54 -1.14 28.24 25.16
CA THR A 54 0.16 28.63 24.62
C THR A 54 0.55 30.05 25.01
N GLU A 55 0.34 30.42 26.28
CA GLU A 55 0.96 31.62 26.86
C GLU A 55 2.49 31.64 26.66
N PHE A 56 3.14 30.47 26.48
CA PHE A 56 4.59 30.38 26.28
C PHE A 56 5.11 30.67 24.86
N LEU A 57 4.26 30.61 23.81
CA LEU A 57 4.65 30.90 22.41
C LEU A 57 4.22 32.29 21.95
N ASN A 58 3.18 32.84 22.57
CA ASN A 58 2.81 34.24 22.44
C ASN A 58 3.64 35.11 23.40
N LYS A 59 4.97 35.02 23.28
CA LYS A 59 5.85 35.96 23.98
C LYS A 59 5.57 37.38 23.48
N PRO A 60 5.60 38.40 24.35
CA PRO A 60 5.53 39.79 23.91
C PRO A 60 6.57 40.04 22.81
N GLY A 61 6.11 40.47 21.62
CA GLY A 61 6.97 40.73 20.46
C GLY A 61 7.03 39.62 19.39
N ASN A 62 6.29 38.52 19.51
CA ASN A 62 6.13 37.55 18.40
C ASN A 62 5.16 38.13 17.33
N PRO A 63 5.58 38.30 16.06
CA PRO A 63 4.73 38.86 15.01
C PRO A 63 3.63 37.90 14.51
N LEU A 64 3.64 36.63 14.93
CA LEU A 64 2.69 35.62 14.47
C LEU A 64 1.81 35.11 15.62
N ALA A 65 0.51 34.96 15.35
CA ALA A 65 -0.44 34.29 16.23
C ALA A 65 -0.79 32.90 15.67
N TRP A 66 -0.98 31.95 16.56
CA TRP A 66 -1.42 30.60 16.20
C TRP A 66 -2.95 30.53 16.21
N TYR A 67 -3.53 29.75 15.29
CA TYR A 67 -4.96 29.55 15.17
C TYR A 67 -5.26 28.06 14.96
N MET A 68 -6.27 27.53 15.65
CA MET A 68 -6.78 26.18 15.42
C MET A 68 -7.53 26.14 14.09
N PHE A 69 -7.09 25.30 13.16
CA PHE A 69 -7.75 25.10 11.88
C PHE A 69 -8.83 24.02 11.94
N ALA A 70 -8.49 22.86 12.50
CA ALA A 70 -9.39 21.72 12.58
C ALA A 70 -8.94 20.74 13.67
N GLU A 71 -9.90 20.11 14.35
CA GLU A 71 -9.62 19.09 15.34
C GLU A 71 -10.60 17.91 15.31
N CYS A 72 -10.20 16.80 15.91
CA CYS A 72 -11.05 15.63 16.11
C CYS A 72 -10.64 14.82 17.35
N SER A 73 -11.63 14.26 18.05
CA SER A 73 -11.40 13.34 19.17
C SER A 73 -10.75 12.04 18.70
N THR A 74 -9.86 11.47 19.51
CA THR A 74 -9.13 10.24 19.22
C THR A 74 -8.98 9.34 20.46
N PRO A 75 -9.02 8.01 20.31
CA PRO A 75 -8.58 7.07 21.33
C PRO A 75 -7.05 6.90 21.40
N ALA A 76 -6.27 7.57 20.54
CA ALA A 76 -4.82 7.47 20.56
C ALA A 76 -4.20 8.20 21.77
N THR A 77 -3.00 7.77 22.17
CA THR A 77 -2.17 8.43 23.19
C THR A 77 -1.18 9.43 22.60
N ALA A 78 -0.59 10.28 23.45
CA ALA A 78 0.52 11.17 23.09
C ALA A 78 1.67 10.42 22.41
N ASP A 79 2.03 9.25 22.92
CA ASP A 79 3.11 8.41 22.42
C ASP A 79 2.84 7.89 21.01
N GLN A 80 1.63 7.40 20.76
CA GLN A 80 1.23 6.90 19.45
C GLN A 80 1.20 8.02 18.42
N PHE A 81 0.66 9.19 18.80
CA PHE A 81 0.73 10.38 17.96
C PHE A 81 2.18 10.76 17.65
N TYR A 82 3.06 10.81 18.67
CA TYR A 82 4.47 11.13 18.49
C TYR A 82 5.19 10.14 17.56
N GLN A 83 4.88 8.84 17.64
CA GLN A 83 5.41 7.83 16.72
C GLN A 83 4.98 8.10 15.26
N VAL A 84 3.71 8.45 15.04
CA VAL A 84 3.21 8.82 13.69
C VAL A 84 3.93 10.06 13.17
N MET A 85 4.06 11.10 14.00
CA MET A 85 4.76 12.32 13.63
C MET A 85 6.22 12.03 13.29
N THR A 86 6.94 11.32 14.15
CA THR A 86 8.34 10.93 13.91
C THR A 86 8.50 10.19 12.58
N ARG A 87 7.56 9.31 12.23
CA ARG A 87 7.58 8.64 10.93
C ARG A 87 7.36 9.58 9.76
N TRP A 88 6.43 10.53 9.86
CA TRP A 88 6.20 11.54 8.83
C TRP A 88 7.36 12.53 8.68
N LEU A 89 8.19 12.69 9.73
CA LEU A 89 9.45 13.44 9.67
C LEU A 89 10.48 12.76 8.77
N VAL A 90 10.63 11.44 8.90
CA VAL A 90 11.61 10.66 8.14
C VAL A 90 11.09 10.32 6.73
N GLU A 91 9.80 10.03 6.61
CA GLU A 91 9.16 9.58 5.37
C GLU A 91 8.06 10.56 4.87
N PRO A 92 8.39 11.83 4.55
CA PRO A 92 7.39 12.84 4.19
C PRO A 92 6.60 12.48 2.93
N GLN A 93 7.13 11.67 2.01
CA GLN A 93 6.44 11.19 0.82
C GLN A 93 5.16 10.40 1.15
N LEU A 94 5.03 9.91 2.39
CA LEU A 94 3.81 9.27 2.86
C LEU A 94 2.66 10.26 3.01
N VAL A 95 2.92 11.54 3.26
CA VAL A 95 1.89 12.58 3.47
C VAL A 95 1.94 13.75 2.51
N ILE A 96 3.06 13.94 1.81
CA ILE A 96 3.27 14.97 0.78
C ILE A 96 3.54 14.24 -0.55
N PRO A 97 2.51 13.84 -1.32
CA PRO A 97 2.68 13.01 -2.52
C PRO A 97 3.65 13.54 -3.58
N PRO A 98 3.78 14.87 -3.80
CA PRO A 98 4.76 15.40 -4.76
C PRO A 98 6.23 15.26 -4.33
N VAL A 99 6.51 14.91 -3.07
CA VAL A 99 7.87 14.72 -2.55
C VAL A 99 8.29 13.25 -2.69
N SER A 100 9.57 13.01 -2.97
CA SER A 100 10.19 11.68 -3.10
C SER A 100 10.76 11.16 -1.78
N GLY A 101 11.19 12.06 -0.90
CA GLY A 101 11.71 11.81 0.44
C GLY A 101 12.25 13.10 1.07
N ALA A 102 12.95 12.98 2.19
CA ALA A 102 13.72 14.08 2.78
C ALA A 102 15.17 13.68 3.03
N LYS A 103 16.06 14.66 2.95
CA LYS A 103 17.42 14.56 3.46
C LYS A 103 17.48 15.22 4.82
N LEU A 104 17.89 14.48 5.84
CA LEU A 104 18.10 15.01 7.19
C LEU A 104 19.38 15.86 7.21
N VAL A 105 19.27 17.09 7.72
CA VAL A 105 20.39 18.03 7.86
C VAL A 105 20.90 18.03 9.29
N SER A 106 19.99 18.13 10.27
CA SER A 106 20.31 18.03 11.69
C SER A 106 19.16 17.43 12.49
N ASP A 107 19.48 16.81 13.61
CA ASP A 107 18.52 16.21 14.52
C ASP A 107 19.07 16.26 15.95
N VAL A 108 18.47 17.11 16.78
CA VAL A 108 18.96 17.43 18.12
C VAL A 108 17.85 17.13 19.12
N GLU A 109 18.14 16.27 20.10
CA GLU A 109 17.26 16.03 21.24
C GLU A 109 17.70 16.87 22.45
N TYR A 110 16.72 17.36 23.21
CA TYR A 110 16.93 18.20 24.39
C TYR A 110 16.54 17.43 25.67
N PRO A 111 17.29 17.63 26.77
CA PRO A 111 17.00 16.98 28.06
C PRO A 111 15.69 17.48 28.68
N LEU A 112 15.17 16.75 29.67
CA LEU A 112 13.95 17.19 30.38
C LEU A 112 14.30 18.40 31.25
N PRO A 113 13.44 19.43 31.33
CA PRO A 113 13.58 20.49 32.31
C PRO A 113 13.62 19.90 33.73
N GLU A 114 14.48 20.44 34.59
CA GLU A 114 14.72 19.92 35.94
C GLU A 114 13.56 20.20 36.93
N THR A 115 12.62 21.09 36.59
CA THR A 115 11.52 21.52 37.48
C THR A 115 10.15 20.92 37.09
N PRO A 116 9.49 20.13 37.97
CA PRO A 116 8.21 19.47 37.69
C PRO A 116 7.02 20.41 37.40
N ALA A 117 7.03 21.64 37.92
CA ALA A 117 5.94 22.60 37.77
C ALA A 117 5.81 23.14 36.33
N ALA A 118 6.94 23.35 35.64
CA ALA A 118 6.95 23.82 34.24
C ALA A 118 6.49 22.75 33.23
N LEU A 119 6.42 21.48 33.64
CA LEU A 119 6.04 20.35 32.78
C LEU A 119 4.53 20.19 32.60
N ARG A 120 3.71 20.76 33.50
CA ARG A 120 2.25 20.56 33.51
C ARG A 120 1.47 21.60 32.69
N GLU A 121 1.94 22.85 32.65
CA GLU A 121 1.22 23.93 31.97
C GLU A 121 1.62 24.09 30.49
N SER A 122 2.83 23.68 30.10
CA SER A 122 3.30 23.79 28.71
C SER A 122 4.32 22.70 28.35
N PRO A 123 4.18 22.02 27.20
CA PRO A 123 5.11 20.97 26.82
C PRO A 123 6.50 21.55 26.49
N PRO A 124 7.60 21.05 27.08
CA PRO A 124 8.94 21.56 26.80
C PRO A 124 9.41 21.18 25.40
N LEU A 125 10.35 21.93 24.85
CA LEU A 125 11.05 21.56 23.62
C LEU A 125 11.85 20.28 23.88
N ARG A 126 11.55 19.21 23.13
CA ARG A 126 12.20 17.89 23.26
C ARG A 126 13.13 17.56 22.12
N ARG A 127 12.84 18.07 20.91
CA ARG A 127 13.61 17.75 19.72
C ARG A 127 13.51 18.84 18.67
N LYS A 128 14.61 19.13 17.98
CA LYS A 128 14.69 20.03 16.83
C LYS A 128 15.31 19.30 15.65
N VAL A 129 14.60 19.28 14.53
CA VAL A 129 15.00 18.62 13.29
C VAL A 129 15.08 19.67 12.19
N VAL A 130 16.13 19.61 11.36
CA VAL A 130 16.22 20.36 10.11
C VAL A 130 16.30 19.36 8.98
N ARG A 131 15.45 19.50 7.97
CA ARG A 131 15.42 18.60 6.81
C ARG A 131 15.22 19.37 5.50
N GLN A 132 15.65 18.75 4.42
CA GLN A 132 15.42 19.19 3.04
C GLN A 132 14.42 18.26 2.36
N LEU A 133 13.28 18.80 1.91
CA LEU A 133 12.27 18.06 1.14
C LEU A 133 12.72 17.93 -0.32
N LEU A 134 12.72 16.69 -0.83
CA LEU A 134 13.20 16.38 -2.18
C LEU A 134 12.02 16.19 -3.15
N PRO A 135 11.73 17.15 -4.05
CA PRO A 135 10.60 17.03 -4.97
C PRO A 135 10.79 15.90 -5.97
N LYS A 136 9.69 15.27 -6.40
CA LYS A 136 9.71 14.29 -7.50
C LYS A 136 9.97 14.95 -8.86
N ARG A 137 9.58 16.22 -9.01
CA ARG A 137 9.73 17.02 -10.24
C ARG A 137 10.77 18.11 -10.02
N THR A 138 12.04 17.72 -9.99
CA THR A 138 13.17 18.63 -9.74
C THR A 138 13.31 19.76 -10.76
N THR A 139 12.70 19.63 -11.93
CA THR A 139 12.68 20.66 -12.98
C THR A 139 11.65 21.77 -12.75
N HIS A 140 10.68 21.57 -11.84
CA HIS A 140 9.55 22.50 -11.66
C HIS A 140 9.40 22.96 -10.22
N ASP A 141 9.88 22.16 -9.26
CA ASP A 141 9.79 22.47 -7.85
C ASP A 141 11.20 22.54 -7.24
N ALA A 142 11.44 23.59 -6.47
CA ALA A 142 12.68 23.77 -5.70
C ALA A 142 12.67 22.89 -4.43
N ILE A 143 13.86 22.58 -3.91
CA ILE A 143 14.03 21.96 -2.59
C ILE A 143 13.65 22.98 -1.51
N VAL A 144 12.90 22.54 -0.50
CA VAL A 144 12.55 23.35 0.68
C VAL A 144 13.29 22.80 1.88
N THR A 145 14.07 23.65 2.54
CA THR A 145 14.56 23.37 3.89
C THR A 145 13.50 23.81 4.89
N GLU A 146 13.23 22.98 5.89
CA GLU A 146 12.33 23.32 6.99
C GLU A 146 12.95 22.93 8.33
N THR A 147 12.68 23.76 9.33
CA THR A 147 12.99 23.50 10.73
C THR A 147 11.72 23.03 11.44
N ILE A 148 11.87 21.97 12.22
CA ILE A 148 10.78 21.28 12.89
C ILE A 148 11.15 21.20 14.36
N HIS A 149 10.29 21.72 15.21
CA HIS A 149 10.45 21.56 16.65
C HIS A 149 9.29 20.74 17.23
N ILE A 150 9.66 19.85 18.14
CA ILE A 150 8.73 18.96 18.81
C ILE A 150 8.72 19.32 20.29
N TYR A 151 7.57 19.79 20.74
CA TYR A 151 7.27 20.04 22.14
C TYR A 151 6.45 18.87 22.67
N ARG A 152 6.85 18.25 23.78
CA ARG A 152 6.15 17.05 24.29
C ARG A 152 6.28 16.88 25.80
N ASN A 153 5.16 16.55 26.43
CA ASN A 153 5.04 15.93 27.75
C ASN A 153 4.06 14.74 27.66
N GLU A 154 3.60 14.22 28.80
CA GLU A 154 2.65 13.09 28.85
C GLU A 154 1.23 13.45 28.38
N GLU A 155 0.86 14.73 28.41
CA GLU A 155 -0.50 15.20 28.14
C GLU A 155 -0.64 15.83 26.75
N GLN A 156 0.43 16.41 26.23
CA GLN A 156 0.42 17.23 25.03
C GLN A 156 1.64 16.96 24.17
N VAL A 157 1.41 16.90 22.86
CA VAL A 157 2.47 16.84 21.86
C VAL A 157 2.16 17.87 20.79
N ARG A 158 3.14 18.69 20.44
CA ARG A 158 3.05 19.67 19.36
C ARG A 158 4.27 19.53 18.47
N VAL A 159 4.03 19.32 17.18
CA VAL A 159 5.07 19.24 16.16
C VAL A 159 4.83 20.37 15.17
N HIS A 160 5.65 21.41 15.23
CA HIS A 160 5.51 22.57 14.37
C HIS A 160 6.57 22.57 13.25
N PHE A 161 6.19 23.11 12.10
CA PHE A 161 6.98 23.10 10.86
C PHE A 161 7.13 24.52 10.38
N THR A 162 8.37 24.96 10.19
CA THR A 162 8.73 26.30 9.73
C THR A 162 9.64 26.18 8.50
N PRO A 163 9.19 26.60 7.30
CA PRO A 163 10.05 26.62 6.14
C PRO A 163 11.12 27.70 6.29
N GLU A 164 12.31 27.45 5.74
CA GLU A 164 13.29 28.50 5.51
C GLU A 164 12.86 29.35 4.31
N LEU A 165 12.98 30.66 4.46
CA LEU A 165 12.67 31.66 3.43
C LEU A 165 13.96 32.42 3.11
N PRO A 166 14.81 31.91 2.19
CA PRO A 166 16.12 32.51 1.90
C PRO A 166 16.04 33.96 1.44
N ASP A 167 14.96 34.32 0.75
CA ASP A 167 14.67 35.69 0.35
C ASP A 167 13.42 36.20 1.11
N PRO A 168 13.61 36.97 2.21
CA PRO A 168 12.51 37.53 2.98
C PRO A 168 11.60 38.45 2.14
N ALA A 169 12.13 39.13 1.11
CA ALA A 169 11.34 40.05 0.28
C ALA A 169 10.30 39.32 -0.58
N ARG A 170 10.58 38.07 -0.96
CA ARG A 170 9.63 37.22 -1.70
C ARG A 170 8.61 36.53 -0.80
N GLY A 171 8.82 36.51 0.52
CA GLY A 171 7.93 35.89 1.50
C GLY A 171 7.50 34.48 1.10
N LEU A 172 6.20 34.17 1.23
CA LEU A 172 5.63 32.85 0.90
C LEU A 172 5.54 32.55 -0.61
N ALA A 173 5.73 33.54 -1.47
CA ALA A 173 5.66 33.35 -2.92
C ALA A 173 6.77 32.42 -3.44
N GLN A 174 7.90 32.35 -2.74
CA GLN A 174 9.02 31.46 -3.11
C GLN A 174 8.78 29.97 -2.83
N LEU A 175 7.81 29.63 -1.97
CA LEU A 175 7.53 28.24 -1.65
C LEU A 175 7.01 27.49 -2.89
N PRO A 176 7.42 26.23 -3.14
CA PRO A 176 6.94 25.46 -4.30
C PRO A 176 5.48 25.03 -4.14
N PHE A 177 4.89 24.51 -5.21
CA PHE A 177 3.48 24.11 -5.25
C PHE A 177 3.14 23.03 -4.20
N TYR A 178 4.12 22.17 -3.87
CA TYR A 178 3.90 21.07 -2.95
C TYR A 178 3.91 21.45 -1.46
N TYR A 179 4.32 22.68 -1.12
CA TYR A 179 4.45 23.16 0.25
C TYR A 179 3.37 24.19 0.58
N PRO A 180 2.71 24.12 1.75
CA PRO A 180 1.63 25.05 2.09
C PRO A 180 2.14 26.49 2.17
N LYS A 181 1.34 27.44 1.68
CA LYS A 181 1.65 28.87 1.74
C LYS A 181 1.37 29.43 3.14
N LEU A 182 2.12 28.95 4.12
CA LEU A 182 2.01 29.30 5.53
C LEU A 182 3.39 29.63 6.10
N MET A 183 3.44 30.59 7.03
CA MET A 183 4.67 30.92 7.76
C MET A 183 5.09 29.78 8.68
N SER A 184 4.13 29.11 9.32
CA SER A 184 4.32 27.84 10.01
C SER A 184 2.98 27.13 10.19
N PHE A 185 3.03 25.82 10.42
CA PHE A 185 1.87 25.01 10.82
C PHE A 185 2.27 23.96 11.86
N ALA A 186 1.30 23.41 12.58
CA ALA A 186 1.57 22.37 13.57
C ALA A 186 0.53 21.25 13.56
N TYR A 187 1.01 20.05 13.86
CA TYR A 187 0.19 18.92 14.27
C TYR A 187 0.20 18.85 15.80
N ILE A 188 -0.96 18.70 16.42
CA ILE A 188 -1.07 18.62 17.87
C ILE A 188 -1.83 17.38 18.34
N TYR A 189 -1.50 16.95 19.56
CA TYR A 189 -2.27 16.04 20.39
C TYR A 189 -2.48 16.69 21.77
N ARG A 190 -3.68 16.53 22.32
CA ARG A 190 -4.04 16.91 23.69
C ARG A 190 -4.80 15.77 24.36
N ARG A 191 -4.42 15.41 25.59
CA ARG A 191 -5.14 14.43 26.39
C ARG A 191 -6.52 14.95 26.74
N GLY A 192 -7.53 14.09 26.63
CA GLY A 192 -8.90 14.39 26.99
C GLY A 192 -9.09 14.20 28.49
N ILE A 193 -9.81 15.11 29.15
CA ILE A 193 -10.21 14.93 30.53
C ILE A 193 -11.39 13.96 30.53
N SER A 194 -11.14 12.69 30.84
CA SER A 194 -12.23 11.75 31.13
C SER A 194 -12.63 11.96 32.60
N PRO A 195 -13.90 12.21 32.93
CA PRO A 195 -14.35 12.14 34.31
C PRO A 195 -14.04 10.73 34.82
N ALA A 196 -13.50 10.62 36.04
CA ALA A 196 -13.16 9.34 36.66
C ALA A 196 -14.38 8.40 36.58
N VAL A 197 -14.30 7.39 35.71
CA VAL A 197 -15.29 6.33 35.66
C VAL A 197 -14.94 5.38 36.78
N ASP A 198 -15.91 5.13 37.65
CA ASP A 198 -15.82 4.20 38.77
C ASP A 198 -15.30 2.85 38.26
N GLU A 199 -14.14 2.40 38.74
CA GLU A 199 -13.38 1.23 38.23
C GLU A 199 -14.10 -0.12 38.49
N THR A 200 -15.33 -0.11 38.97
CA THR A 200 -16.03 -1.29 39.51
C THR A 200 -16.99 -1.99 38.53
N LEU A 201 -17.14 -1.54 37.28
CA LEU A 201 -18.16 -2.09 36.35
C LEU A 201 -17.67 -2.44 34.92
N ALA A 202 -16.37 -2.56 34.65
CA ALA A 202 -15.85 -2.68 33.28
C ALA A 202 -15.32 -4.07 32.88
N GLU A 203 -15.83 -5.18 33.44
CA GLU A 203 -15.31 -6.53 33.10
C GLU A 203 -16.05 -7.26 31.97
N ASP A 204 -17.18 -6.77 31.44
CA ASP A 204 -18.02 -7.60 30.55
C ASP A 204 -18.54 -6.92 29.27
N SER A 205 -17.67 -6.22 28.55
CA SER A 205 -18.00 -5.78 27.19
C SER A 205 -16.74 -5.71 26.33
N ASP A 206 -16.83 -6.20 25.09
CA ASP A 206 -15.94 -5.96 23.93
C ASP A 206 -15.82 -4.44 23.62
N THR A 207 -15.39 -3.64 24.60
CA THR A 207 -15.41 -2.18 24.55
C THR A 207 -14.26 -1.67 23.70
N LEU A 208 -14.64 -1.01 22.61
CA LEU A 208 -13.83 -0.09 21.85
C LEU A 208 -12.96 0.79 22.76
N PRO A 209 -11.72 1.15 22.37
CA PRO A 209 -10.90 2.02 23.20
C PRO A 209 -11.61 3.37 23.40
N SER A 210 -11.70 3.79 24.67
CA SER A 210 -12.27 5.08 25.06
C SER A 210 -11.57 6.22 24.31
N MET A 211 -12.27 7.32 24.04
CA MET A 211 -11.64 8.51 23.45
C MET A 211 -10.71 9.13 24.49
N GLN A 212 -9.40 9.08 24.24
CA GLN A 212 -8.34 9.45 25.20
C GLN A 212 -7.77 10.85 24.95
N GLY A 213 -8.08 11.49 23.81
CA GLY A 213 -7.57 12.82 23.48
C GLY A 213 -8.17 13.46 22.24
N THR A 214 -7.54 14.55 21.81
CA THR A 214 -7.90 15.35 20.64
C THR A 214 -6.67 15.55 19.76
N LEU A 215 -6.83 15.33 18.46
CA LEU A 215 -5.85 15.66 17.43
C LEU A 215 -6.24 16.99 16.77
N GLY A 216 -5.25 17.81 16.41
CA GLY A 216 -5.52 19.10 15.80
C GLY A 216 -4.48 19.55 14.77
N LEU A 217 -4.91 20.51 13.95
CA LEU A 217 -4.10 21.28 13.00
C LEU A 217 -4.11 22.74 13.42
N GLU A 218 -2.93 23.35 13.55
CA GLU A 218 -2.81 24.78 13.82
C GLU A 218 -1.97 25.49 12.75
N PHE A 219 -2.29 26.75 12.47
CA PHE A 219 -1.54 27.62 11.55
C PHE A 219 -0.99 28.84 12.28
N ALA A 220 0.24 29.23 11.95
CA ALA A 220 0.80 30.51 12.38
C ALA A 220 0.52 31.56 11.30
N LEU A 221 -0.24 32.59 11.67
CA LEU A 221 -0.72 33.64 10.78
C LEU A 221 -0.34 35.02 11.35
N GLU A 222 -0.24 36.01 10.47
CA GLU A 222 -0.09 37.40 10.88
C GLU A 222 -1.42 37.90 11.49
N PRO A 223 -1.42 38.42 12.73
CA PRO A 223 -2.61 38.98 13.34
C PRO A 223 -3.21 40.10 12.49
N ASN A 224 -4.54 40.17 12.39
CA ASN A 224 -5.29 41.21 11.66
C ASN A 224 -5.07 41.26 10.13
N ALA A 225 -4.32 40.31 9.54
CA ALA A 225 -4.24 40.15 8.09
C ALA A 225 -5.36 39.23 7.58
N PRO A 226 -6.05 39.53 6.46
CA PRO A 226 -7.05 38.62 5.93
C PRO A 226 -6.41 37.32 5.45
N PHE A 227 -6.79 36.19 6.04
CA PHE A 227 -6.34 34.86 5.63
C PHE A 227 -7.48 34.08 4.98
N LYS A 228 -7.22 33.54 3.78
CA LYS A 228 -8.19 32.77 3.00
C LYS A 228 -7.57 31.49 2.49
N LEU A 229 -8.34 30.42 2.58
CA LEU A 229 -8.03 29.14 1.94
C LEU A 229 -9.04 28.83 0.86
N THR A 230 -8.54 28.35 -0.27
CA THR A 230 -9.38 27.78 -1.33
C THR A 230 -10.04 26.49 -0.85
N SER A 231 -11.18 26.12 -1.46
CA SER A 231 -11.87 24.86 -1.14
C SER A 231 -10.97 23.63 -1.30
N LYS A 232 -10.00 23.68 -2.21
CA LYS A 232 -9.02 22.61 -2.45
C LYS A 232 -8.01 22.50 -1.30
N GLU A 233 -7.56 23.61 -0.75
CA GLU A 233 -6.64 23.64 0.38
C GLU A 233 -7.34 23.18 1.67
N VAL A 234 -8.58 23.63 1.90
CA VAL A 234 -9.42 23.15 3.00
C VAL A 234 -9.55 21.62 2.92
N TYR A 235 -9.94 21.09 1.75
CA TYR A 235 -10.01 19.64 1.55
C TYR A 235 -8.68 18.94 1.82
N GLY A 236 -7.57 19.48 1.31
CA GLY A 236 -6.23 18.93 1.50
C GLY A 236 -5.84 18.82 2.98
N TRP A 237 -6.06 19.88 3.77
CA TRP A 237 -5.80 19.87 5.21
C TRP A 237 -6.72 18.92 5.97
N SER A 238 -8.00 18.87 5.64
CA SER A 238 -8.92 17.91 6.25
C SER A 238 -8.54 16.45 5.95
N GLU A 239 -8.02 16.16 4.76
CA GLU A 239 -7.47 14.83 4.43
C GLU A 239 -6.20 14.51 5.22
N ILE A 240 -5.35 15.50 5.50
CA ILE A 240 -4.19 15.33 6.39
C ILE A 240 -4.64 14.96 7.81
N LEU A 241 -5.62 15.67 8.38
CA LEU A 241 -6.17 15.36 9.71
C LEU A 241 -6.79 13.95 9.75
N LYS A 242 -7.59 13.58 8.75
CA LYS A 242 -8.14 12.22 8.61
C LYS A 242 -7.06 11.15 8.53
N LYS A 243 -5.96 11.44 7.82
CA LYS A 243 -4.84 10.53 7.68
C LYS A 243 -4.07 10.40 9.00
N MET A 244 -3.84 11.51 9.68
CA MET A 244 -3.22 11.56 11.01
C MET A 244 -4.02 10.70 11.98
N TYR A 245 -5.34 10.90 12.06
CA TYR A 245 -6.25 10.07 12.83
C TYR A 245 -6.08 8.58 12.49
N LYS A 246 -6.26 8.20 11.21
CA LYS A 246 -6.16 6.78 10.77
C LYS A 246 -4.82 6.14 11.13
N TRP A 247 -3.73 6.89 11.06
CA TRP A 247 -2.39 6.39 11.37
C TRP A 247 -2.20 6.22 12.87
N SER A 248 -2.65 7.17 13.69
CA SER A 248 -2.62 7.04 15.15
C SER A 248 -3.43 5.84 15.62
N ILE A 249 -4.62 5.61 15.06
CA ILE A 249 -5.43 4.41 15.34
C ILE A 249 -4.75 3.12 14.86
N SER A 250 -4.11 3.15 13.69
CA SER A 250 -3.42 1.96 13.19
C SER A 250 -2.26 1.55 14.10
N THR A 251 -1.62 2.51 14.77
CA THR A 251 -0.62 2.25 15.82
C THR A 251 -1.27 1.62 17.06
N VAL A 252 -2.44 2.12 17.51
CA VAL A 252 -3.24 1.49 18.60
C VAL A 252 -3.53 0.03 18.31
N LEU A 253 -3.96 -0.25 17.07
CA LEU A 253 -4.36 -1.59 16.63
C LEU A 253 -3.19 -2.50 16.22
N GLY A 254 -1.93 -2.08 16.46
CA GLY A 254 -0.75 -2.89 16.16
C GLY A 254 -0.56 -3.19 14.67
N TYR A 255 -0.85 -2.24 13.78
CA TYR A 255 -0.75 -2.44 12.33
C TYR A 255 0.63 -2.95 11.91
N ARG A 256 0.65 -4.17 11.36
CA ARG A 256 1.81 -4.72 10.66
C ARG A 256 1.66 -4.51 9.16
N LYS A 257 2.73 -4.01 8.52
CA LYS A 257 2.80 -3.88 7.06
C LYS A 257 2.64 -5.28 6.44
N ARG A 258 1.52 -5.49 5.74
CA ARG A 258 1.20 -6.81 5.14
C ARG A 258 1.95 -7.03 3.82
N ALA A 259 2.08 -5.98 3.01
CA ALA A 259 2.77 -6.05 1.74
C ALA A 259 4.29 -5.96 1.93
N GLN A 260 4.99 -7.03 1.58
CA GLN A 260 6.43 -7.12 1.58
C GLN A 260 6.93 -6.93 0.14
N HIS A 261 7.46 -5.75 -0.12
CA HIS A 261 8.07 -5.37 -1.39
C HIS A 261 9.58 -5.47 -1.28
N ASP A 262 10.23 -5.59 -2.44
CA ASP A 262 11.67 -5.55 -2.61
C ASP A 262 12.39 -6.72 -1.90
N VAL A 263 11.73 -7.88 -1.80
CA VAL A 263 12.25 -9.09 -1.13
C VAL A 263 13.16 -9.88 -2.08
N THR A 264 12.69 -10.06 -3.31
CA THR A 264 13.38 -10.82 -4.36
C THR A 264 14.26 -9.94 -5.25
N VAL A 265 13.90 -8.67 -5.40
CA VAL A 265 14.60 -7.69 -6.23
C VAL A 265 14.76 -6.39 -5.45
N PRO A 266 16.00 -5.86 -5.30
CA PRO A 266 16.22 -4.59 -4.62
C PRO A 266 15.49 -3.42 -5.28
N LYS A 267 14.92 -2.54 -4.44
CA LYS A 267 14.18 -1.34 -4.87
C LYS A 267 14.95 -0.51 -5.90
N SER A 268 16.23 -0.22 -5.63
CA SER A 268 17.07 0.62 -6.50
C SER A 268 17.22 0.04 -7.91
N GLN A 269 17.45 -1.28 -8.01
CA GLN A 269 17.58 -1.99 -9.29
C GLN A 269 16.25 -1.95 -10.06
N TYR A 270 15.13 -2.22 -9.38
CA TYR A 270 13.80 -2.16 -9.99
C TYR A 270 13.48 -0.78 -10.55
N PHE A 271 13.64 0.29 -9.75
CA PHE A 271 13.27 1.64 -10.20
C PHE A 271 14.11 2.12 -11.39
N LYS A 272 15.41 1.80 -11.40
CA LYS A 272 16.31 2.11 -12.53
C LYS A 272 15.85 1.40 -13.81
N ARG A 273 15.55 0.11 -13.73
CA ARG A 273 15.10 -0.69 -14.88
C ARG A 273 13.69 -0.28 -15.35
N TYR A 274 12.77 -0.03 -14.41
CA TYR A 274 11.41 0.41 -14.69
C TYR A 274 11.41 1.73 -15.46
N ALA A 275 12.21 2.72 -15.02
CA ALA A 275 12.33 4.00 -15.71
C ALA A 275 12.79 3.80 -17.17
N THR A 276 13.77 2.91 -17.39
CA THR A 276 14.29 2.60 -18.73
C THR A 276 13.21 1.99 -19.63
N LEU A 277 12.51 0.95 -19.15
CA LEU A 277 11.48 0.26 -19.93
C LEU A 277 10.24 1.14 -20.15
N LYS A 278 9.86 1.93 -19.14
CA LYS A 278 8.75 2.89 -19.24
C LYS A 278 9.01 3.94 -20.31
N THR A 279 10.21 4.50 -20.37
CA THR A 279 10.59 5.47 -21.41
C THR A 279 10.60 4.82 -22.79
N ARG A 280 11.13 3.59 -22.90
CA ARG A 280 11.26 2.89 -24.19
C ARG A 280 9.92 2.44 -24.78
N TYR A 281 9.01 1.89 -23.96
CA TYR A 281 7.81 1.22 -24.45
C TYR A 281 6.50 1.92 -24.06
N GLY A 282 6.48 2.72 -23.00
CA GLY A 282 5.26 3.19 -22.36
C GLY A 282 4.35 4.02 -23.28
N ALA A 283 4.87 5.10 -23.87
CA ALA A 283 4.06 5.98 -24.72
C ALA A 283 3.54 5.26 -25.98
N MET A 284 4.44 4.57 -26.68
CA MET A 284 4.15 3.89 -27.94
C MET A 284 3.13 2.75 -27.78
N TRP A 285 3.22 1.95 -26.71
CA TRP A 285 2.25 0.87 -26.45
C TRP A 285 0.90 1.40 -25.97
N VAL A 286 0.86 2.50 -25.21
CA VAL A 286 -0.42 3.11 -24.80
C VAL A 286 -1.17 3.66 -26.02
N GLU A 287 -0.45 4.30 -26.95
CA GLU A 287 -1.04 4.86 -28.17
C GLU A 287 -1.54 3.78 -29.13
N ARG A 288 -0.77 2.70 -29.30
CA ARG A 288 -1.08 1.63 -30.27
C ARG A 288 -1.89 0.48 -29.68
N TRP A 289 -2.41 0.60 -28.46
CA TRP A 289 -3.04 -0.50 -27.73
C TRP A 289 -4.27 -1.06 -28.49
N PRO A 290 -4.26 -2.32 -28.95
CA PRO A 290 -5.31 -2.85 -29.81
C PRO A 290 -6.42 -3.57 -29.04
N GLU A 291 -6.26 -3.72 -27.73
CA GLU A 291 -7.22 -4.39 -26.87
C GLU A 291 -8.29 -3.41 -26.36
N LYS A 292 -9.48 -3.92 -26.02
CA LYS A 292 -10.59 -3.09 -25.50
C LYS A 292 -10.36 -2.58 -24.07
N THR A 293 -9.27 -3.00 -23.43
CA THR A 293 -8.96 -2.68 -22.04
C THR A 293 -8.26 -1.32 -21.91
N ASP A 294 -8.22 -0.77 -20.70
CA ASP A 294 -7.52 0.51 -20.43
C ASP A 294 -6.01 0.38 -20.67
N ALA A 295 -5.54 0.93 -21.80
CA ALA A 295 -4.15 0.92 -22.21
C ALA A 295 -3.21 1.44 -21.11
N ARG A 296 -3.56 2.54 -20.42
CA ARG A 296 -2.69 3.12 -19.39
C ARG A 296 -2.54 2.18 -18.20
N LYS A 297 -3.60 1.48 -17.84
CA LYS A 297 -3.53 0.51 -16.75
C LYS A 297 -2.68 -0.70 -17.13
N PHE A 298 -3.00 -1.37 -18.24
CA PHE A 298 -2.40 -2.66 -18.60
C PHE A 298 -0.95 -2.51 -19.10
N VAL A 299 -0.63 -1.49 -19.90
CA VAL A 299 0.74 -1.28 -20.39
C VAL A 299 1.71 -1.05 -19.24
N PHE A 300 1.37 -0.20 -18.27
CA PHE A 300 2.28 0.09 -17.16
C PHE A 300 2.33 -1.05 -16.12
N GLU A 301 1.28 -1.87 -16.01
CA GLU A 301 1.28 -3.11 -15.23
C GLU A 301 2.22 -4.15 -15.86
N ASP A 302 2.10 -4.40 -17.17
CA ASP A 302 2.96 -5.33 -17.90
C ASP A 302 4.43 -4.89 -17.90
N ILE A 303 4.71 -3.59 -18.11
CA ILE A 303 6.07 -3.04 -17.99
C ILE A 303 6.61 -3.26 -16.57
N ALA A 304 5.80 -3.09 -15.54
CA ALA A 304 6.20 -3.28 -14.15
C ALA A 304 6.51 -4.76 -13.85
N ILE A 305 5.72 -5.71 -14.36
CA ILE A 305 5.97 -7.16 -14.23
C ILE A 305 7.24 -7.55 -14.99
N ALA A 306 7.35 -7.13 -16.25
CA ALA A 306 8.53 -7.40 -17.09
C ALA A 306 9.81 -6.83 -16.47
N THR A 307 9.73 -5.63 -15.87
CA THR A 307 10.85 -5.04 -15.11
C THR A 307 11.30 -5.98 -13.99
N TRP A 308 10.36 -6.45 -13.17
CA TRP A 308 10.67 -7.31 -12.04
C TRP A 308 11.27 -8.64 -12.49
N LEU A 309 10.70 -9.29 -13.51
CA LEU A 309 11.22 -10.53 -14.10
C LEU A 309 12.66 -10.36 -14.62
N LEU A 310 12.93 -9.28 -15.38
CA LEU A 310 14.26 -9.00 -15.92
C LEU A 310 15.29 -8.73 -14.82
N CYS A 311 14.89 -8.10 -13.72
CA CYS A 311 15.77 -7.93 -12.56
C CYS A 311 15.99 -9.25 -11.80
N LEU A 312 14.95 -10.08 -11.68
CA LEU A 312 15.01 -11.39 -11.02
C LEU A 312 15.98 -12.35 -11.75
N TRP A 313 16.10 -12.23 -13.07
CA TRP A 313 17.02 -13.02 -13.89
C TRP A 313 18.47 -12.49 -13.91
N ASP A 314 18.91 -11.82 -12.85
CA ASP A 314 20.26 -11.26 -12.67
C ASP A 314 20.73 -10.31 -13.79
N GLY A 315 19.79 -9.61 -14.44
CA GLY A 315 20.15 -8.59 -15.44
C GLY A 315 20.68 -9.15 -16.77
N ARG A 316 20.49 -10.45 -17.06
CA ARG A 316 20.68 -10.99 -18.41
C ARG A 316 19.83 -10.19 -19.40
N SER A 317 20.43 -9.82 -20.55
CA SER A 317 19.69 -9.13 -21.61
C SER A 317 18.58 -10.03 -22.15
N SER A 318 17.42 -9.44 -22.47
CA SER A 318 16.33 -10.11 -23.19
C SER A 318 16.78 -10.65 -24.55
N GLU A 319 17.90 -10.15 -25.09
CA GLU A 319 18.48 -10.54 -26.38
C GLU A 319 19.08 -11.96 -26.37
N ASN A 320 19.40 -12.50 -25.19
CA ASN A 320 19.98 -13.85 -25.04
C ASN A 320 19.00 -14.89 -24.46
N GLN A 321 17.71 -14.56 -24.34
CA GLN A 321 16.71 -15.49 -23.79
C GLN A 321 15.77 -15.97 -24.90
N SER A 322 15.96 -17.22 -25.33
CA SER A 322 15.01 -17.90 -26.21
C SER A 322 13.85 -18.47 -25.40
N GLY A 323 12.63 -18.33 -25.91
CA GLY A 323 11.43 -18.91 -25.32
C GLY A 323 10.22 -18.73 -26.23
N PHE A 324 9.11 -19.35 -25.85
CA PHE A 324 7.84 -19.20 -26.53
C PHE A 324 6.71 -18.98 -25.52
N GLY A 325 5.67 -18.27 -25.95
CA GLY A 325 4.43 -18.08 -25.19
C GLY A 325 3.32 -18.95 -25.73
N ILE A 326 2.54 -19.56 -24.84
CA ILE A 326 1.30 -20.25 -25.20
C ILE A 326 0.14 -19.49 -24.59
N ASP A 327 -0.85 -19.19 -25.41
CA ASP A 327 -2.16 -18.71 -24.97
C ASP A 327 -3.23 -19.54 -25.68
N GLN A 328 -4.41 -19.63 -25.08
CA GLN A 328 -5.52 -20.39 -25.67
C GLN A 328 -5.94 -19.81 -27.03
N SER A 329 -5.84 -18.50 -27.20
CA SER A 329 -6.14 -17.82 -28.45
C SER A 329 -5.13 -16.72 -28.75
N ALA A 330 -4.95 -16.42 -30.04
CA ALA A 330 -4.13 -15.29 -30.45
C ALA A 330 -4.72 -13.98 -29.92
N ARG A 331 -3.88 -13.12 -29.34
CA ARG A 331 -4.27 -11.81 -28.85
C ARG A 331 -3.94 -10.74 -29.90
N LYS A 332 -4.75 -9.67 -29.95
CA LYS A 332 -4.55 -8.59 -30.92
C LYS A 332 -3.21 -7.88 -30.69
N VAL A 333 -2.79 -7.79 -29.43
CA VAL A 333 -1.49 -7.21 -29.06
C VAL A 333 -0.29 -7.93 -29.68
N TRP A 334 -0.43 -9.19 -30.11
CA TRP A 334 0.69 -9.94 -30.70
C TRP A 334 1.21 -9.30 -31.99
N GLU A 335 0.35 -8.63 -32.76
CA GLU A 335 0.73 -7.91 -33.98
C GLU A 335 1.72 -6.76 -33.72
N LEU A 336 1.74 -6.22 -32.49
CA LEU A 336 2.67 -5.16 -32.12
C LEU A 336 4.10 -5.64 -31.86
N TYR A 337 4.29 -6.94 -31.63
CA TYR A 337 5.60 -7.47 -31.25
C TYR A 337 6.50 -7.80 -32.44
N GLY A 338 5.96 -7.79 -33.66
CA GLY A 338 6.68 -8.20 -34.87
C GLY A 338 7.03 -9.69 -34.87
N SER A 339 8.06 -10.07 -35.63
CA SER A 339 8.51 -11.47 -35.76
C SER A 339 9.44 -11.95 -34.64
N GLY A 340 9.67 -11.12 -33.61
CA GLY A 340 10.60 -11.42 -32.52
C GLY A 340 10.14 -12.58 -31.62
N PRO A 341 9.00 -12.47 -30.91
CA PRO A 341 8.57 -13.51 -29.98
C PRO A 341 7.90 -14.70 -30.68
N GLN A 342 8.17 -15.90 -30.19
CA GLN A 342 7.48 -17.11 -30.64
C GLN A 342 6.19 -17.28 -29.83
N LEU A 343 5.03 -17.04 -30.44
CA LEU A 343 3.72 -17.10 -29.76
C LEU A 343 2.82 -18.14 -30.42
N GLN A 344 2.19 -18.99 -29.60
CA GLN A 344 1.36 -20.10 -30.05
C GLN A 344 -0.06 -19.96 -29.50
N ALA A 345 -1.04 -19.91 -30.40
CA ALA A 345 -2.46 -19.95 -30.04
C ALA A 345 -2.92 -21.41 -30.01
N ARG A 346 -2.90 -22.05 -28.84
CA ARG A 346 -3.36 -23.43 -28.66
C ARG A 346 -3.79 -23.69 -27.22
N THR A 347 -4.77 -24.58 -27.06
CA THR A 347 -5.15 -25.09 -25.73
C THR A 347 -4.02 -25.96 -25.16
N LEU A 348 -3.61 -25.67 -23.93
CA LEU A 348 -2.63 -26.46 -23.20
C LEU A 348 -3.33 -27.46 -22.27
N TYR A 349 -2.99 -28.74 -22.40
CA TYR A 349 -3.43 -29.81 -21.52
C TYR A 349 -2.32 -30.08 -20.49
N PRO A 350 -2.41 -29.53 -19.27
CA PRO A 350 -1.28 -29.49 -18.35
C PRO A 350 -0.91 -30.85 -17.74
N VAL A 351 -1.81 -31.83 -17.78
CA VAL A 351 -1.56 -33.19 -17.26
C VAL A 351 -0.44 -33.88 -18.01
N ASP A 352 -0.39 -33.69 -19.33
CA ASP A 352 0.54 -34.40 -20.24
C ASP A 352 1.70 -33.50 -20.71
N ALA A 353 1.70 -32.22 -20.34
CA ALA A 353 2.66 -31.25 -20.83
C ALA A 353 4.03 -31.39 -20.14
N LYS A 354 5.07 -31.57 -20.94
CA LYS A 354 6.49 -31.55 -20.53
C LYS A 354 7.32 -30.67 -21.46
N PHE A 355 8.30 -29.98 -20.89
CA PHE A 355 9.18 -29.07 -21.61
C PHE A 355 10.63 -29.23 -21.14
N GLU A 356 11.33 -30.21 -21.72
CA GLU A 356 12.63 -30.72 -21.22
C GLU A 356 13.78 -29.72 -21.26
N HIS A 357 13.66 -28.65 -22.05
CA HIS A 357 14.71 -27.64 -22.23
C HIS A 357 14.31 -26.25 -21.69
N THR A 358 13.23 -26.15 -20.92
CA THR A 358 12.70 -24.88 -20.44
C THR A 358 13.22 -24.54 -19.05
N GLU A 359 14.10 -23.56 -18.95
CA GLU A 359 14.63 -23.13 -17.64
C GLU A 359 13.56 -22.45 -16.78
N TRP A 360 12.74 -21.56 -17.36
CA TRP A 360 11.76 -20.76 -16.64
C TRP A 360 10.34 -20.99 -17.14
N PHE A 361 9.47 -21.34 -16.19
CA PHE A 361 8.03 -21.48 -16.38
C PHE A 361 7.32 -20.28 -15.79
N LEU A 362 6.62 -19.51 -16.63
CA LEU A 362 5.98 -18.26 -16.24
C LEU A 362 4.46 -18.35 -16.37
N GLY A 363 3.76 -18.21 -15.25
CA GLY A 363 2.32 -18.06 -15.19
C GLY A 363 1.92 -16.64 -14.82
N ASN A 364 2.01 -15.70 -15.76
CA ASN A 364 1.51 -14.33 -15.54
C ASN A 364 -0.02 -14.33 -15.62
N HIS A 365 -0.69 -14.32 -14.46
CA HIS A 365 -2.15 -14.29 -14.40
C HIS A 365 -2.81 -15.39 -15.26
N ALA A 366 -2.23 -16.58 -15.27
CA ALA A 366 -2.56 -17.69 -16.17
C ALA A 366 -3.88 -18.42 -15.85
N ASP A 367 -4.87 -17.72 -15.27
CA ASP A 367 -6.19 -18.23 -14.91
C ASP A 367 -6.19 -19.66 -14.34
N GLU A 368 -6.82 -20.61 -15.03
CA GLU A 368 -6.98 -22.02 -14.64
C GLU A 368 -5.64 -22.77 -14.55
N LEU A 369 -4.60 -22.28 -15.23
CA LEU A 369 -3.29 -22.92 -15.31
C LEU A 369 -2.34 -22.50 -14.19
N VAL A 370 -2.64 -21.47 -13.39
CA VAL A 370 -1.77 -21.02 -12.28
C VAL A 370 -1.27 -22.17 -11.39
N PRO A 371 -2.13 -23.08 -10.87
CA PRO A 371 -1.65 -24.20 -10.05
C PRO A 371 -0.94 -25.29 -10.87
N TRP A 372 -1.16 -25.33 -12.19
CA TRP A 372 -0.54 -26.31 -13.09
C TRP A 372 0.88 -25.94 -13.52
N ILE A 373 1.22 -24.64 -13.60
CA ILE A 373 2.57 -24.20 -13.97
C ILE A 373 3.67 -24.86 -13.11
N PRO A 374 3.63 -24.86 -11.76
CA PRO A 374 4.66 -25.51 -10.96
C PRO A 374 4.72 -27.03 -11.15
N ILE A 375 3.57 -27.67 -11.42
CA ILE A 375 3.50 -29.12 -11.69
C ILE A 375 4.20 -29.44 -13.02
N MET A 376 3.87 -28.71 -14.10
CA MET A 376 4.52 -28.89 -15.41
C MET A 376 6.03 -28.66 -15.31
N ALA A 377 6.45 -27.63 -14.56
CA ALA A 377 7.87 -27.36 -14.32
C ALA A 377 8.55 -28.53 -13.59
N ALA A 378 7.97 -29.01 -12.49
CA ALA A 378 8.53 -30.12 -11.72
C ALA A 378 8.57 -31.45 -12.48
N LYS A 379 7.58 -31.73 -13.33
CA LYS A 379 7.56 -32.92 -14.19
C LYS A 379 8.51 -32.84 -15.40
N SER A 380 8.99 -31.65 -15.74
CA SER A 380 9.86 -31.45 -16.91
C SER A 380 11.31 -31.79 -16.58
N HIS A 381 11.91 -31.16 -15.56
CA HIS A 381 13.25 -31.50 -15.08
C HIS A 381 13.57 -30.82 -13.73
N TYR A 382 14.65 -31.27 -13.08
CA TYR A 382 15.08 -30.78 -11.77
C TYR A 382 15.34 -29.25 -11.75
N ASP A 383 16.09 -28.73 -12.72
CA ASP A 383 16.51 -27.32 -12.77
C ASP A 383 15.42 -26.33 -13.21
N ALA A 384 14.21 -26.81 -13.49
CA ALA A 384 13.09 -25.97 -13.89
C ALA A 384 12.75 -24.98 -12.77
N LYS A 385 12.65 -23.71 -13.12
CA LYS A 385 12.30 -22.61 -12.22
C LYS A 385 10.90 -22.13 -12.56
N VAL A 386 10.15 -21.69 -11.56
CA VAL A 386 8.77 -21.24 -11.74
C VAL A 386 8.55 -19.85 -11.18
N VAL A 387 7.81 -19.04 -11.92
CA VAL A 387 7.13 -17.85 -11.42
C VAL A 387 5.65 -17.97 -11.74
N VAL A 388 4.80 -17.76 -10.74
CA VAL A 388 3.36 -17.60 -10.95
C VAL A 388 2.85 -16.34 -10.28
N ILE A 389 1.93 -15.64 -10.94
CA ILE A 389 1.25 -14.46 -10.41
C ILE A 389 -0.24 -14.80 -10.32
N PRO A 390 -0.71 -15.34 -9.16
CA PRO A 390 -2.07 -15.81 -9.01
C PRO A 390 -3.10 -14.69 -9.23
N CYS A 391 -4.14 -14.95 -10.02
CA CYS A 391 -5.19 -13.97 -10.30
C CYS A 391 -6.59 -14.47 -9.96
N CYS A 392 -6.98 -15.62 -10.51
CA CYS A 392 -8.31 -16.18 -10.42
C CYS A 392 -8.22 -17.48 -9.63
N PRO A 393 -9.07 -17.68 -8.61
CA PRO A 393 -8.85 -18.74 -7.63
C PRO A 393 -9.32 -20.11 -8.14
N PHE A 394 -8.73 -20.57 -9.24
CA PHE A 394 -8.98 -21.88 -9.82
C PHE A 394 -8.10 -22.94 -9.16
N VAL A 395 -8.71 -24.03 -8.72
CA VAL A 395 -7.99 -25.23 -8.24
C VAL A 395 -7.69 -26.16 -9.41
N LEU A 396 -6.88 -27.21 -9.18
CA LEU A 396 -6.38 -28.10 -10.24
C LEU A 396 -7.45 -28.69 -11.17
N CYS A 397 -8.67 -28.95 -10.69
CA CYS A 397 -9.77 -29.44 -11.54
C CYS A 397 -10.45 -28.36 -12.41
N GLY A 398 -9.99 -27.12 -12.37
CA GLY A 398 -10.58 -25.99 -13.10
C GLY A 398 -11.81 -25.38 -12.42
N GLN A 399 -12.20 -25.85 -11.23
CA GLN A 399 -13.26 -25.22 -10.44
C GLN A 399 -12.72 -24.03 -9.65
N LYS A 400 -13.61 -23.08 -9.32
CA LYS A 400 -13.25 -21.96 -8.43
C LYS A 400 -13.29 -22.38 -6.97
N LEU A 401 -12.26 -22.00 -6.22
CA LEU A 401 -12.22 -22.08 -4.76
C LEU A 401 -13.39 -21.27 -4.17
N ARG A 402 -14.24 -21.95 -3.42
CA ARG A 402 -15.51 -21.40 -2.93
C ARG A 402 -15.35 -20.64 -1.61
N HIS A 403 -14.76 -21.30 -0.62
CA HIS A 403 -14.72 -20.84 0.76
C HIS A 403 -13.30 -20.40 1.15
N PRO A 404 -13.13 -19.18 1.69
CA PRO A 404 -11.87 -18.79 2.29
C PRO A 404 -11.61 -19.58 3.58
N THR A 405 -10.35 -19.80 3.91
CA THR A 405 -9.94 -20.26 5.24
C THR A 405 -10.32 -19.21 6.29
N PRO A 406 -10.81 -19.59 7.48
CA PRO A 406 -11.08 -18.65 8.57
C PRO A 406 -9.89 -17.70 8.83
N GLY A 407 -10.17 -16.40 8.96
CA GLY A 407 -9.14 -15.37 9.14
C GLY A 407 -8.42 -14.91 7.87
N MET A 408 -8.71 -15.50 6.71
CA MET A 408 -8.10 -15.13 5.42
C MET A 408 -9.14 -14.62 4.42
N THR A 409 -8.71 -13.75 3.50
CA THR A 409 -9.50 -13.44 2.31
C THR A 409 -9.47 -14.63 1.33
N ARG A 410 -10.42 -14.68 0.39
CA ARG A 410 -10.43 -15.71 -0.67
C ARG A 410 -9.14 -15.69 -1.50
N PHE A 411 -8.57 -14.50 -1.75
CA PHE A 411 -7.32 -14.38 -2.48
C PHE A 411 -6.13 -14.91 -1.68
N GLN A 412 -6.03 -14.57 -0.38
CA GLN A 412 -5.00 -15.13 0.49
C GLN A 412 -5.09 -16.65 0.61
N THR A 413 -6.31 -17.18 0.76
CA THR A 413 -6.55 -18.63 0.77
C THR A 413 -6.05 -19.27 -0.53
N TYR A 414 -6.30 -18.62 -1.67
CA TYR A 414 -5.82 -19.11 -2.95
C TYR A 414 -4.30 -19.04 -3.08
N VAL A 415 -3.66 -17.97 -2.61
CA VAL A 415 -2.19 -17.88 -2.61
C VAL A 415 -1.58 -19.00 -1.76
N GLU A 416 -2.12 -19.28 -0.57
CA GLU A 416 -1.65 -20.41 0.26
C GLU A 416 -1.90 -21.77 -0.40
N TYR A 417 -3.02 -21.93 -1.12
CA TYR A 417 -3.25 -23.13 -1.94
C TYR A 417 -2.16 -23.29 -3.02
N VAL A 418 -1.83 -22.25 -3.77
CA VAL A 418 -0.78 -22.32 -4.81
C VAL A 418 0.59 -22.59 -4.18
N LYS A 419 0.90 -21.98 -3.02
CA LYS A 419 2.13 -22.31 -2.26
C LYS A 419 2.17 -23.76 -1.84
N MET A 420 1.05 -24.33 -1.38
CA MET A 420 0.97 -25.76 -1.07
C MET A 420 1.30 -26.60 -2.30
N VAL A 421 0.71 -26.30 -3.47
CA VAL A 421 1.04 -27.01 -4.72
C VAL A 421 2.53 -26.88 -5.06
N MET A 422 3.12 -25.70 -4.95
CA MET A 422 4.55 -25.49 -5.20
C MET A 422 5.44 -26.27 -4.23
N ARG A 423 5.07 -26.36 -2.94
CA ARG A 423 5.78 -27.17 -1.94
C ARG A 423 5.68 -28.66 -2.25
N THR A 424 4.50 -29.15 -2.65
CA THR A 424 4.32 -30.54 -3.14
C THR A 424 5.18 -30.80 -4.36
N CYS A 425 5.38 -29.80 -5.22
CA CYS A 425 6.31 -29.87 -6.35
C CYS A 425 7.81 -29.79 -5.94
N GLY A 426 8.11 -29.79 -4.65
CA GLY A 426 9.46 -29.76 -4.11
C GLY A 426 10.18 -28.42 -4.25
N TYR A 427 9.47 -27.29 -4.31
CA TYR A 427 10.09 -25.96 -4.36
C TYR A 427 10.17 -25.27 -3.00
N HIS A 428 11.28 -24.57 -2.76
CA HIS A 428 11.29 -23.48 -1.79
C HIS A 428 10.52 -22.29 -2.38
N VAL A 429 9.42 -21.91 -1.72
CA VAL A 429 8.53 -20.85 -2.23
C VAL A 429 8.90 -19.50 -1.65
N GLU A 430 9.29 -18.59 -2.53
CA GLU A 430 9.52 -17.18 -2.22
C GLU A 430 8.29 -16.36 -2.64
N GLU A 431 8.03 -15.26 -1.93
CA GLU A 431 6.89 -14.37 -2.19
C GLU A 431 7.37 -12.93 -2.39
N GLU A 432 6.85 -12.27 -3.42
CA GLU A 432 7.08 -10.85 -3.69
C GLU A 432 5.74 -10.13 -3.87
N HIS A 433 5.55 -8.99 -3.18
CA HIS A 433 4.49 -8.07 -3.54
C HIS A 433 4.96 -7.17 -4.69
N LEU A 434 4.42 -7.38 -5.88
CA LEU A 434 4.72 -6.61 -7.07
C LEU A 434 4.26 -5.14 -6.94
N ARG A 435 5.03 -4.24 -7.55
CA ARG A 435 4.76 -2.79 -7.62
C ARG A 435 3.80 -2.46 -8.77
N ILE A 436 2.66 -3.13 -8.82
CA ILE A 436 1.62 -2.95 -9.84
C ILE A 436 0.33 -2.39 -9.22
N PRO A 437 -0.49 -1.64 -9.99
CA PRO A 437 -1.76 -1.10 -9.52
C PRO A 437 -2.90 -2.15 -9.53
N SER A 438 -2.64 -3.32 -8.96
CA SER A 438 -3.55 -4.46 -8.90
C SER A 438 -3.68 -4.98 -7.46
N THR A 439 -4.86 -5.48 -7.10
CA THR A 439 -5.07 -6.20 -5.82
C THR A 439 -4.52 -7.63 -5.85
N LYS A 440 -4.19 -8.13 -7.05
CA LYS A 440 -3.62 -9.46 -7.31
C LYS A 440 -2.13 -9.33 -7.58
N ASN A 441 -1.41 -8.66 -6.69
CA ASN A 441 -0.02 -8.25 -6.89
C ASN A 441 0.98 -9.15 -6.15
N ILE A 442 0.66 -10.42 -5.93
CA ILE A 442 1.58 -11.37 -5.31
C ILE A 442 2.19 -12.23 -6.41
N ALA A 443 3.52 -12.30 -6.47
CA ALA A 443 4.25 -13.26 -7.26
C ALA A 443 4.84 -14.34 -6.33
N LEU A 444 4.73 -15.60 -6.75
CA LEU A 444 5.35 -16.73 -6.09
C LEU A 444 6.48 -17.26 -6.97
N VAL A 445 7.66 -17.48 -6.39
CA VAL A 445 8.87 -17.90 -7.09
C VAL A 445 9.36 -19.22 -6.51
N GLY A 446 9.68 -20.17 -7.39
CA GLY A 446 10.34 -21.43 -7.06
C GLY A 446 11.58 -21.59 -7.93
N ARG A 447 12.74 -21.18 -7.40
CA ARG A 447 14.04 -21.29 -8.10
C ARG A 447 15.02 -22.26 -7.46
N ARG A 448 14.64 -22.86 -6.32
CA ARG A 448 15.42 -23.87 -5.58
C ARG A 448 14.52 -25.05 -5.21
N ARG A 449 15.09 -26.25 -5.23
CA ARG A 449 14.44 -27.48 -4.78
C ARG A 449 14.65 -27.69 -3.29
N THR A 450 13.72 -28.39 -2.64
CA THR A 450 13.79 -28.80 -1.23
C THR A 450 14.58 -30.10 -1.03
N PHE A 451 15.18 -30.63 -2.09
CA PHE A 451 15.95 -31.85 -2.13
C PHE A 451 17.10 -31.67 -3.13
N ASP A 452 18.19 -32.40 -2.93
CA ASP A 452 19.37 -32.31 -3.79
C ASP A 452 19.17 -33.03 -5.12
N ARG A 453 19.96 -32.64 -6.14
CA ARG A 453 19.85 -33.17 -7.50
C ARG A 453 20.06 -34.68 -7.58
N ASP A 454 20.96 -35.20 -6.74
CA ASP A 454 21.37 -36.60 -6.74
C ASP A 454 20.49 -37.46 -5.81
N ASP A 455 19.56 -36.85 -5.07
CA ASP A 455 18.59 -37.55 -4.22
C ASP A 455 17.42 -38.09 -5.06
N THR A 456 17.70 -39.22 -5.72
CA THR A 456 16.74 -39.91 -6.59
C THR A 456 15.49 -40.39 -5.85
N GLU A 457 15.61 -40.71 -4.56
CA GLU A 457 14.47 -41.13 -3.74
C GLU A 457 13.54 -39.95 -3.45
N ALA A 458 14.09 -38.79 -3.08
CA ALA A 458 13.32 -37.57 -2.91
C ALA A 458 12.65 -37.11 -4.19
N ALA A 459 13.37 -37.15 -5.32
CA ALA A 459 12.79 -36.85 -6.63
C ALA A 459 11.60 -37.76 -6.94
N SER A 460 11.74 -39.07 -6.70
CA SER A 460 10.68 -40.06 -6.89
C SER A 460 9.48 -39.82 -5.96
N ARG A 461 9.73 -39.43 -4.71
CA ARG A 461 8.68 -39.08 -3.75
C ARG A 461 7.89 -37.86 -4.19
N VAL A 462 8.56 -36.79 -4.62
CA VAL A 462 7.91 -35.58 -5.14
C VAL A 462 7.00 -35.89 -6.32
N LEU A 463 7.44 -36.73 -7.27
CA LEU A 463 6.59 -37.14 -8.40
C LEU A 463 5.35 -37.91 -7.95
N ARG A 464 5.48 -38.83 -6.98
CA ARG A 464 4.34 -39.55 -6.39
C ARG A 464 3.37 -38.60 -5.69
N ASP A 465 3.88 -37.64 -4.94
CA ASP A 465 3.05 -36.66 -4.21
C ASP A 465 2.28 -35.74 -5.19
N ILE A 466 2.92 -35.34 -6.29
CA ILE A 466 2.28 -34.61 -7.39
C ILE A 466 1.15 -35.45 -8.01
N ASP A 467 1.43 -36.72 -8.34
CA ASP A 467 0.43 -37.59 -8.98
C ASP A 467 -0.76 -37.85 -8.03
N ALA A 468 -0.52 -38.06 -6.74
CA ALA A 468 -1.57 -38.17 -5.74
C ALA A 468 -2.41 -36.89 -5.64
N LEU A 469 -1.77 -35.71 -5.61
CA LEU A 469 -2.46 -34.42 -5.59
C LEU A 469 -3.35 -34.19 -6.82
N VAL A 470 -2.85 -34.54 -8.01
CA VAL A 470 -3.61 -34.44 -9.26
C VAL A 470 -4.80 -35.39 -9.26
N GLN A 471 -4.60 -36.65 -8.86
CA GLN A 471 -5.67 -37.65 -8.79
C GLN A 471 -6.78 -37.23 -7.82
N GLN A 472 -6.42 -36.77 -6.62
CA GLN A 472 -7.39 -36.30 -5.61
C GLN A 472 -8.18 -35.06 -6.06
N SER A 473 -7.58 -34.23 -6.91
CA SER A 473 -8.23 -33.00 -7.39
C SER A 473 -9.35 -33.27 -8.40
N GLY A 474 -9.32 -34.43 -9.08
CA GLY A 474 -10.26 -34.80 -10.14
C GLY A 474 -9.84 -34.31 -11.54
N SER A 475 -10.67 -34.60 -12.55
CA SER A 475 -10.33 -34.34 -13.96
C SER A 475 -10.29 -32.84 -14.28
N PHE A 476 -9.19 -32.37 -14.86
CA PHE A 476 -9.12 -31.03 -15.45
C PHE A 476 -9.68 -31.04 -16.87
N LYS A 477 -10.60 -30.11 -17.17
CA LYS A 477 -11.07 -29.85 -18.52
C LYS A 477 -10.81 -28.38 -18.84
N PRO A 478 -9.90 -28.07 -19.78
CA PRO A 478 -9.66 -26.69 -20.16
C PRO A 478 -10.96 -26.02 -20.59
N ARG A 479 -11.15 -24.77 -20.21
CA ARG A 479 -12.23 -23.94 -20.75
C ARG A 479 -12.19 -23.95 -22.28
N ILE A 480 -13.36 -23.91 -22.93
CA ILE A 480 -13.49 -23.73 -24.38
C ILE A 480 -13.21 -22.26 -24.73
N SER A 481 -12.44 -21.99 -25.79
CA SER A 481 -12.11 -20.62 -26.19
C SER A 481 -13.36 -19.81 -26.52
N ASP A 482 -13.32 -18.49 -26.36
CA ASP A 482 -14.50 -17.65 -26.66
C ASP A 482 -14.89 -17.72 -28.15
N ARG A 483 -13.90 -17.90 -29.04
CA ARG A 483 -14.15 -18.14 -30.48
C ARG A 483 -14.92 -19.44 -30.70
N GLU A 484 -14.48 -20.54 -30.11
CA GLU A 484 -15.19 -21.83 -30.21
C GLU A 484 -16.57 -21.76 -29.57
N LYS A 485 -16.73 -21.05 -28.45
CA LYS A 485 -18.05 -20.81 -27.85
C LYS A 485 -18.98 -20.08 -28.81
N THR A 486 -18.50 -19.04 -29.48
CA THR A 486 -19.27 -18.31 -30.50
C THR A 486 -19.64 -19.22 -31.67
N LEU A 487 -18.69 -20.03 -32.18
CA LEU A 487 -18.97 -20.99 -33.26
C LEU A 487 -20.02 -22.03 -32.86
N LEU A 488 -19.92 -22.57 -31.64
CA LEU A 488 -20.90 -23.52 -31.09
C LEU A 488 -22.27 -22.87 -30.88
N GLN A 489 -22.33 -21.59 -30.52
CA GLN A 489 -23.59 -20.84 -30.40
C GLN A 489 -24.24 -20.61 -31.76
N LEU A 490 -23.45 -20.22 -32.78
CA LEU A 490 -23.92 -20.04 -34.14
C LEU A 490 -24.44 -21.35 -34.74
N ALA A 491 -23.69 -22.45 -34.59
CA ALA A 491 -24.12 -23.77 -35.05
C ALA A 491 -25.44 -24.23 -34.38
N LYS A 492 -25.63 -23.93 -33.08
CA LYS A 492 -26.88 -24.20 -32.37
C LYS A 492 -28.04 -23.32 -32.84
N GLN A 493 -27.78 -22.08 -33.26
CA GLN A 493 -28.79 -21.19 -33.82
C GLN A 493 -29.22 -21.63 -35.22
N GLU A 494 -28.27 -22.05 -36.06
CA GLU A 494 -28.55 -22.64 -37.38
C GLU A 494 -29.39 -23.93 -37.25
N GLN A 495 -29.04 -24.82 -36.33
CA GLN A 495 -29.82 -26.04 -36.07
C GLN A 495 -31.25 -25.77 -35.57
N ARG A 496 -31.47 -24.66 -34.84
CA ARG A 496 -32.81 -24.25 -34.36
C ARG A 496 -33.62 -23.48 -35.40
N GLY A 497 -32.97 -22.92 -36.43
CA GLY A 497 -33.65 -22.28 -37.55
C GLY A 497 -34.03 -23.25 -38.68
N LEU A 498 -33.52 -24.48 -38.64
CA LEU A 498 -33.80 -25.56 -39.58
C LEU A 498 -34.82 -26.59 -39.07
N SER A 499 -35.27 -26.46 -37.81
CA SER A 499 -36.36 -27.23 -37.18
C SER A 499 -37.61 -26.37 -37.05
#